data_AF-A0AAQ1MBW3-F1
#
_entry.id   AF-A0AAQ1MBW3-F1
#
_cell.length_a   1.000
_cell.length_b   1.000
_cell.length_c   1.000
_cell.angle_alpha   90.00
_cell.angle_beta   90.00
_cell.angle_gamma   90.00
#
_symmetry.space_group_name_H-M   'P 1'
#
loop_
_entity.id
_entity.type
_entity.pdbx_description
1 polymer ?
#
loop_
_entity_poly.entity_id
_entity_poly.type
_entity_poly.pdbx_seq_one_letter_code
_entity_poly.pdbx_strand_id
1 'polypeptide(L)'
;MERKPLQKQPDRDFLQFARWVSGAPFFGLAAACGAAAVLLLRGGEWSLSTALYLVVPLAGMLVLYGVLAAVAKAWYGLKIPLLPRVLRLPALLLAAALVALCIALAR
;
A
#
# COMPACT_ATOMS: atom_id res chain seq x y z
N MET A 1 0.51 -6.84 40.15
CA MET A 1 1.26 -5.87 39.32
C MET A 1 1.39 -6.46 37.92
N GLU A 2 0.56 -6.03 36.98
CA GLU A 2 0.74 -6.37 35.56
C GLU A 2 2.10 -5.81 35.10
N ARG A 3 3.03 -6.70 34.74
CA ARG A 3 4.27 -6.31 34.10
C ARG A 3 3.91 -5.78 32.71
N LYS A 4 3.89 -4.45 32.53
CA LYS A 4 3.92 -3.86 31.19
C LYS A 4 5.09 -4.50 30.43
N PRO A 5 4.89 -5.06 29.23
CA PRO A 5 6.00 -5.58 28.45
C PRO A 5 7.01 -4.45 28.25
N LEU A 6 8.30 -4.75 28.47
CA LEU A 6 9.40 -3.82 28.20
C LEU A 6 9.33 -3.40 26.73
N GLN A 7 8.79 -2.21 26.47
CA GLN A 7 8.75 -1.64 25.12
C GLN A 7 10.19 -1.31 24.73
N LYS A 8 10.67 -1.94 23.65
CA LYS A 8 11.98 -1.60 23.08
C LYS A 8 11.92 -0.16 22.57
N GLN A 9 12.91 0.66 22.91
CA GLN A 9 13.07 1.95 22.26
C GLN A 9 13.39 1.72 20.78
N PRO A 10 12.67 2.36 19.85
CA PRO A 10 12.94 2.22 18.43
C PRO A 10 14.26 2.91 18.09
N ASP A 11 15.15 2.18 17.44
CA ASP A 11 16.39 2.68 16.87
C ASP A 11 16.11 3.55 15.62
N ARG A 12 17.10 4.35 15.22
CA ARG A 12 16.99 5.27 14.08
C ARG A 12 16.69 4.51 12.78
N ASP A 13 17.25 3.32 12.61
CA ASP A 13 17.08 2.51 11.41
C ASP A 13 15.65 1.95 11.34
N PHE A 14 15.12 1.49 12.47
CA PHE A 14 13.71 1.10 12.57
C PHE A 14 12.74 2.24 12.26
N LEU A 15 13.03 3.47 12.69
CA LEU A 15 12.19 4.63 12.37
C LEU A 15 12.24 5.00 10.89
N GLN A 16 13.41 4.90 10.23
CA GLN A 16 13.52 5.07 8.78
C GLN A 16 12.77 3.97 8.03
N PHE A 17 12.93 2.71 8.46
CA PHE A 17 12.22 1.57 7.92
C PHE A 17 10.69 1.74 8.06
N ALA A 18 10.19 2.12 9.24
CA ALA A 18 8.77 2.36 9.48
C ALA A 18 8.18 3.45 8.58
N ARG A 19 8.96 4.50 8.29
CA ARG A 19 8.57 5.54 7.31
C ARG A 19 8.49 4.98 5.90
N TRP A 20 9.45 4.17 5.48
CA TRP A 20 9.41 3.51 4.17
C TRP A 20 8.19 2.58 4.05
N VAL A 21 7.92 1.76 5.08
CA VAL A 21 6.77 0.86 5.15
C VAL A 21 5.44 1.59 5.04
N SER A 22 5.32 2.78 5.66
CA SER A 22 4.11 3.60 5.52
C SER A 22 3.83 4.05 4.08
N GLY A 23 4.83 4.04 3.21
CA GLY A 23 4.68 4.30 1.78
C GLY A 23 4.30 3.07 0.95
N ALA A 24 4.39 1.85 1.48
CA ALA A 24 4.10 0.61 0.73
C ALA A 24 2.73 0.62 0.03
N PRO A 25 1.62 1.06 0.67
CA PRO A 25 0.32 1.11 0.01
C PRO A 25 0.28 2.05 -1.21
N PHE A 26 1.04 3.16 -1.16
CA PHE A 26 1.17 4.08 -2.30
C PHE A 26 1.85 3.41 -3.50
N PHE A 27 2.93 2.64 -3.25
CA PHE A 27 3.62 1.91 -4.32
C PHE A 27 2.72 0.84 -4.95
N GLY A 28 1.94 0.11 -4.13
CA GLY A 28 0.96 -0.85 -4.63
C GLY A 28 -0.09 -0.20 -5.53
N LEU A 29 -0.58 0.99 -5.16
CA LEU A 29 -1.56 1.74 -5.93
C LEU A 29 -0.97 2.28 -7.25
N ALA A 30 0.27 2.80 -7.21
CA ALA A 30 0.97 3.26 -8.40
C ALA A 30 1.24 2.12 -9.39
N ALA A 31 1.64 0.94 -8.88
CA ALA A 31 1.83 -0.26 -9.69
C ALA A 31 0.53 -0.72 -10.36
N ALA A 32 -0.59 -0.71 -9.63
CA ALA A 32 -1.90 -1.03 -10.19
C ALA A 32 -2.31 -0.05 -11.31
N CYS A 33 -2.08 1.26 -11.12
CA CYS A 33 -2.32 2.25 -12.17
C CYS A 33 -1.46 2.00 -13.42
N GLY A 34 -0.17 1.72 -13.22
CA GLY A 34 0.75 1.41 -14.33
C GLY A 34 0.33 0.16 -15.09
N ALA A 35 -0.04 -0.90 -14.37
CA ALA A 35 -0.54 -2.14 -14.96
C ALA A 35 -1.83 -1.91 -15.76
N ALA A 36 -2.79 -1.15 -15.22
CA ALA A 36 -4.04 -0.82 -15.90
C ALA A 36 -3.80 0.01 -17.16
N ALA A 37 -2.89 0.99 -17.11
CA ALA A 37 -2.51 1.78 -18.28
C ALA A 37 -1.86 0.92 -19.38
N VAL A 38 -0.95 0.01 -19.02
CA VAL A 38 -0.30 -0.90 -19.98
C VAL A 38 -1.32 -1.84 -20.61
N LEU A 39 -2.25 -2.40 -19.82
CA LEU A 39 -3.31 -3.26 -20.34
C LEU A 39 -4.21 -2.51 -21.33
N LEU A 40 -4.57 -1.26 -21.01
CA LEU A 40 -5.40 -0.44 -21.88
C LEU A 40 -4.69 -0.12 -23.21
N LEU A 41 -3.41 0.24 -23.15
CA LEU A 41 -2.59 0.52 -24.34
C LEU A 41 -2.38 -0.72 -25.24
N ARG A 42 -2.46 -1.92 -24.67
CA ARG A 42 -2.32 -3.19 -25.40
C ARG A 42 -3.65 -3.74 -25.92
N GLY A 43 -4.77 -3.04 -25.70
CA GLY A 43 -6.10 -3.52 -26.05
C GLY A 43 -6.52 -4.76 -25.25
N GLY A 44 -6.04 -4.89 -24.01
CA GLY A 44 -6.41 -5.99 -23.14
C GLY A 44 -7.89 -5.91 -22.73
N GLU A 45 -8.58 -7.05 -22.79
CA GLU A 45 -9.98 -7.13 -22.38
C GLU A 45 -10.13 -7.24 -20.86
N TRP A 46 -11.28 -6.78 -20.35
CA TRP A 46 -11.64 -6.98 -18.97
C TRP A 46 -11.92 -8.46 -18.69
N SER A 47 -11.17 -9.03 -17.75
CA SER A 47 -11.35 -10.41 -17.32
C SER A 47 -10.99 -10.56 -15.84
N LEU A 48 -11.34 -11.71 -15.25
CA LEU A 48 -10.97 -11.99 -13.85
C LEU A 48 -9.45 -11.97 -13.64
N SER A 49 -8.67 -12.42 -14.63
CA SER A 49 -7.20 -12.37 -14.55
C SER A 49 -6.69 -10.93 -14.60
N THR A 50 -7.28 -10.06 -15.43
CA THR A 50 -7.00 -8.62 -15.46
C THR A 50 -7.27 -7.99 -14.09
N ALA A 51 -8.41 -8.28 -13.46
CA ALA A 51 -8.74 -7.77 -12.14
C ALA A 51 -7.75 -8.24 -11.06
N LEU A 52 -7.39 -9.53 -11.06
CA LEU A 52 -6.39 -10.08 -10.14
C LEU A 52 -5.01 -9.45 -10.37
N TYR A 53 -4.60 -9.24 -11.62
CA TYR A 53 -3.33 -8.62 -11.97
C TYR A 53 -3.22 -7.18 -11.44
N LEU A 54 -4.33 -6.44 -11.40
CA LEU A 54 -4.39 -5.08 -10.84
C LEU A 54 -4.42 -5.06 -9.32
N VAL A 55 -5.14 -6.00 -8.69
CA VAL A 55 -5.38 -5.99 -7.24
C VAL A 55 -4.24 -6.64 -6.44
N VAL A 56 -3.61 -7.69 -6.99
CA VAL A 56 -2.56 -8.45 -6.28
C VAL A 56 -1.37 -7.58 -5.82
N PRO A 57 -0.82 -6.66 -6.63
CA PRO A 57 0.26 -5.76 -6.18
C PRO A 57 -0.15 -4.87 -5.00
N LEU A 58 -1.38 -4.33 -5.04
CA LEU A 58 -1.92 -3.50 -3.96
C LEU A 58 -2.16 -4.33 -2.69
N ALA A 59 -2.77 -5.50 -2.83
CA ALA A 59 -3.05 -6.41 -1.72
C ALA A 59 -1.74 -6.87 -1.05
N GLY A 60 -0.72 -7.24 -1.84
CA GLY A 60 0.58 -7.64 -1.33
C GLY A 60 1.25 -6.55 -0.49
N MET A 61 1.23 -5.31 -0.98
CA MET A 61 1.79 -4.16 -0.25
C MET A 61 0.98 -3.81 1.02
N LEU A 62 -0.34 -3.98 1.01
CA LEU A 62 -1.19 -3.79 2.18
C LEU A 62 -0.95 -4.86 3.26
N VAL A 63 -0.78 -6.12 2.85
CA VAL A 63 -0.43 -7.22 3.78
C VAL A 63 0.93 -6.95 4.41
N LEU A 64 1.93 -6.58 3.62
CA LEU A 64 3.26 -6.23 4.11
C LEU A 64 3.18 -5.08 5.13
N TYR A 65 2.46 -4.00 4.79
CA TYR A 65 2.22 -2.90 5.73
C TYR A 65 1.53 -3.40 7.02
N GLY A 66 0.49 -4.23 6.90
CA GLY A 66 -0.30 -4.71 8.03
C GLY A 66 0.52 -5.53 9.02
N VAL A 67 1.33 -6.47 8.52
CA VAL A 67 2.25 -7.28 9.33
C VAL A 67 3.24 -6.38 10.06
N LEU A 68 3.85 -5.43 9.37
CA LEU A 68 4.88 -4.56 9.93
C LEU A 68 4.30 -3.54 10.92
N ALA A 69 3.11 -3.01 10.66
CA ALA A 69 2.39 -2.16 11.60
C ALA A 69 1.99 -2.92 12.86
N ALA A 70 1.58 -4.19 12.74
CA ALA A 70 1.29 -5.06 13.87
C ALA A 70 2.55 -5.32 14.72
N VAL A 71 3.68 -5.63 14.09
CA VAL A 71 4.97 -5.82 14.77
C VAL A 71 5.40 -4.54 15.47
N ALA A 72 5.36 -3.38 14.79
CA ALA A 72 5.71 -2.09 15.37
C ALA A 72 4.84 -1.74 16.59
N LYS A 73 3.55 -2.04 16.53
CA LYS A 73 2.62 -1.82 17.64
C LYS A 73 2.90 -2.78 18.80
N ALA A 74 3.12 -4.07 18.53
CA ALA A 74 3.31 -5.09 19.55
C ALA A 74 4.66 -4.98 20.27
N TRP A 75 5.73 -4.63 19.55
CA TRP A 75 7.10 -4.65 20.07
C TRP A 75 7.60 -3.27 20.54
N TYR A 76 7.13 -2.20 19.90
CA TYR A 76 7.64 -0.83 20.13
C TYR A 76 6.55 0.15 20.59
N GLY A 77 5.29 -0.27 20.68
CA GLY A 77 4.16 0.62 21.02
C GLY A 77 3.89 1.72 19.99
N LEU A 78 4.49 1.62 18.80
CA LEU A 78 4.40 2.65 17.75
C LEU A 78 3.14 2.48 16.89
N LYS A 79 2.53 3.60 16.54
CA LYS A 79 1.44 3.66 15.54
C LYS A 79 2.00 4.16 14.22
N ILE A 80 2.18 3.26 13.26
CA ILE A 80 2.60 3.62 11.89
C ILE A 80 1.35 4.03 11.09
N PRO A 81 1.27 5.26 10.56
CA PRO A 81 0.14 5.65 9.72
C PRO A 81 0.13 4.85 8.42
N LEU A 82 -1.08 4.49 7.92
CA LEU A 82 -1.27 3.78 6.65
C LEU A 82 -0.70 4.53 5.44
N LEU A 83 -0.58 5.86 5.56
CA LEU A 83 0.03 6.71 4.56
C LEU A 83 0.57 8.00 5.19
N PRO A 84 1.79 8.44 4.85
CA PRO A 84 2.28 9.77 5.18
C PRO A 84 1.32 10.85 4.69
N ARG A 85 1.13 11.93 5.47
CA ARG A 85 0.25 13.05 5.07
C ARG A 85 0.60 13.60 3.68
N VAL A 86 1.90 13.67 3.37
CA VAL A 86 2.43 14.14 2.08
C VAL A 86 1.95 13.27 0.91
N LEU A 87 1.73 11.97 1.12
CA LEU A 87 1.31 11.04 0.07
C LEU A 87 -0.21 10.90 -0.06
N ARG A 88 -1.01 11.49 0.84
CA ARG A 88 -2.48 11.33 0.83
C ARG A 88 -3.12 11.89 -0.42
N LEU A 89 -2.77 13.12 -0.80
CA LEU A 89 -3.32 13.76 -2.00
C LEU A 89 -2.87 13.02 -3.28
N PRO A 90 -1.57 12.70 -3.47
CA PRO A 90 -1.14 11.85 -4.58
C PRO A 90 -1.84 10.49 -4.65
N ALA A 91 -2.05 9.83 -3.50
CA ALA A 91 -2.76 8.55 -3.45
C ALA A 91 -4.23 8.67 -3.86
N LEU A 92 -4.91 9.74 -3.45
CA LEU A 92 -6.29 10.00 -3.89
C LEU A 92 -6.37 10.20 -5.41
N LEU A 93 -5.42 10.95 -5.98
CA LEU A 93 -5.34 11.15 -7.42
C LEU A 93 -5.08 9.84 -8.17
N LEU A 94 -4.16 9.01 -7.66
CA LEU A 94 -3.92 7.67 -8.23
C LEU A 94 -5.12 6.76 -8.10
N ALA A 95 -5.85 6.79 -6.98
CA ALA A 95 -7.05 5.98 -6.81
C ALA A 95 -8.14 6.39 -7.82
N ALA A 96 -8.35 7.70 -8.01
CA ALA A 96 -9.26 8.20 -9.03
C ALA A 96 -8.82 7.79 -10.44
N ALA A 97 -7.53 7.87 -10.74
CA ALA A 97 -6.97 7.43 -12.02
C ALA A 97 -7.17 5.93 -12.25
N LEU A 98 -6.95 5.09 -11.23
CA LEU A 98 -7.17 3.65 -11.32
C LEU A 98 -8.64 3.33 -11.64
N VAL A 99 -9.58 4.01 -10.99
CA VAL A 99 -11.02 3.84 -11.28
C VAL A 99 -11.32 4.22 -12.73
N ALA A 100 -10.80 5.35 -13.22
CA ALA A 100 -10.98 5.76 -14.61
C ALA A 100 -10.39 4.75 -15.60
N LEU A 101 -9.21 4.20 -15.32
CA LEU A 101 -8.56 3.17 -16.14
C LEU A 101 -9.35 1.86 -16.15
N CYS A 102 -9.87 1.42 -14.99
CA CYS A 102 -10.74 0.25 -14.92
C CYS A 102 -12.04 0.44 -15.73
N ILE A 103 -12.65 1.63 -15.67
CA ILE A 103 -13.83 1.95 -16.48
C ILE A 103 -13.48 1.92 -17.98
N ALA A 104 -12.31 2.42 -18.36
CA ALA A 104 -11.84 2.41 -19.75
C ALA A 104 -11.58 0.99 -20.27
N LEU A 105 -11.03 0.10 -19.42
CA LEU A 105 -10.77 -1.31 -19.75
C LEU A 105 -12.05 -2.18 -19.83
N ALA A 106 -13.13 -1.75 -19.19
CA ALA A 106 -14.41 -2.47 -19.18
C ALA A 106 -15.30 -2.15 -20.40
N ARG A 107 -14.80 -1.40 -21.38
CA ARG A 107 -15.46 -1.08 -22.64
C ARG A 107 -14.98 -2.00 -23.75
#